data_AF-A0A0C2V8X9-F1
#
_entry.id   AF-A0A0C2V8X9-F1
#
_cell.length_a   1.000
_cell.length_b   1.000
_cell.length_c   1.000
_cell.angle_alpha   90.00
_cell.angle_beta   90.00
_cell.angle_gamma   90.00
#
_symmetry.space_group_name_H-M   'P 1'
#
loop_
_entity.id
_entity.type
_entity.pdbx_description
1 polymer ?
#
loop_
_entity_poly.entity_id
_entity_poly.type
_entity_poly.pdbx_seq_one_letter_code
_entity_poly.pdbx_strand_id
1 'polypeptide(L)'
;MSNHNPKKFALNMSASQFTKFYILHLLSIKQSGMISEHFKSEFRKVGGNWEPAPSTLLDALHDMAEEGYLSRTDDYKSHEKKRQKVYWYRLTDKGREEFQRMKKQFLPLFEEQKRILENILKTVF
;
A
#
# COMPACT_ATOMS: atom_id res chain seq x y z
N MET A 1 -24.47 -27.33 1.00
CA MET A 1 -24.71 -26.31 2.04
C MET A 1 -23.70 -25.19 1.86
N SER A 2 -24.15 -23.97 1.58
CA SER A 2 -23.27 -22.83 1.37
C SER A 2 -22.59 -22.45 2.69
N ASN A 3 -21.27 -22.63 2.78
CA ASN A 3 -20.45 -22.17 3.90
C ASN A 3 -20.31 -20.64 3.84
N HIS A 4 -21.41 -19.91 4.07
CA HIS A 4 -21.37 -18.48 4.28
C HIS A 4 -20.69 -18.24 5.63
N ASN A 5 -19.40 -17.89 5.60
CA ASN A 5 -18.66 -17.51 6.79
C ASN A 5 -18.66 -15.97 6.89
N PRO A 6 -19.50 -15.37 7.75
CA PRO A 6 -19.54 -13.92 7.94
C PRO A 6 -18.22 -13.35 8.49
N LYS A 7 -17.23 -14.16 8.88
CA LYS A 7 -15.87 -13.66 9.18
C LYS A 7 -15.01 -13.44 7.92
N LYS A 8 -15.46 -13.89 6.74
CA LYS A 8 -14.88 -13.52 5.44
C LYS A 8 -15.48 -12.21 4.88
N PHE A 9 -16.52 -11.67 5.54
CA PHE A 9 -17.23 -10.46 5.15
C PHE A 9 -16.47 -9.18 5.43
N ALA A 10 -15.75 -9.09 6.55
CA ALA A 10 -14.82 -7.99 6.74
C ALA A 10 -13.68 -8.22 5.74
N LEU A 11 -13.27 -7.19 5.00
CA LEU A 11 -11.94 -7.18 4.40
C LEU A 11 -10.99 -7.63 5.51
N ASN A 12 -10.52 -8.89 5.47
CA ASN A 12 -9.50 -9.41 6.39
C ASN A 12 -8.13 -8.81 6.00
N MET A 13 -8.16 -7.54 5.63
CA MET A 13 -7.08 -6.72 5.18
C MET A 13 -7.03 -5.55 6.14
N SER A 14 -6.02 -5.54 6.99
CA SER A 14 -5.77 -4.40 7.86
C SER A 14 -5.44 -3.16 7.02
N ALA A 15 -5.66 -1.98 7.59
CA ALA A 15 -5.22 -0.72 6.97
C ALA A 15 -3.71 -0.74 6.63
N SER A 16 -2.92 -1.46 7.43
CA SER A 16 -1.49 -1.70 7.16
C SER A 16 -1.28 -2.53 5.90
N GLN A 17 -1.99 -3.65 5.72
CA GLN A 17 -1.88 -4.47 4.50
C GLN A 17 -2.30 -3.68 3.25
N PHE A 18 -3.34 -2.86 3.35
CA PHE A 18 -3.77 -2.02 2.23
C PHE A 18 -2.73 -0.91 1.93
N THR A 19 -2.09 -0.36 2.95
CA THR A 19 -0.95 0.58 2.80
C THR A 19 0.24 -0.09 2.11
N LYS A 20 0.67 -1.28 2.57
CA LYS A 20 1.76 -2.07 1.95
C LYS A 20 1.45 -2.38 0.49
N PHE A 21 0.22 -2.80 0.18
CA PHE A 21 -0.23 -3.06 -1.20
C PHE A 21 -0.08 -1.84 -2.10
N TYR A 22 -0.49 -0.66 -1.62
CA TYR A 22 -0.43 0.54 -2.43
C TYR A 22 1.00 1.08 -2.59
N ILE A 23 1.88 0.91 -1.58
CA ILE A 23 3.31 1.17 -1.72
C ILE A 23 3.90 0.33 -2.86
N LEU A 24 3.59 -0.97 -2.90
CA LEU A 24 4.05 -1.86 -3.98
C LEU A 24 3.52 -1.40 -5.34
N HIS A 25 2.26 -0.99 -5.43
CA HIS A 25 1.68 -0.43 -6.65
C HIS A 25 2.46 0.82 -7.12
N LEU A 26 2.67 1.79 -6.25
CA LEU A 26 3.37 3.03 -6.58
C LEU A 26 4.79 2.76 -7.08
N LEU A 27 5.52 1.87 -6.43
CA LEU A 27 6.87 1.50 -6.86
C LEU A 27 6.89 0.65 -8.13
N SER A 28 5.82 -0.11 -8.43
CA SER A 28 5.70 -0.85 -9.69
C SER A 28 5.60 0.07 -10.91
N ILE A 29 5.02 1.27 -10.74
CA ILE A 29 4.89 2.28 -11.79
C ILE A 29 6.00 3.36 -11.74
N LYS A 30 6.64 3.57 -10.58
CA LYS A 30 7.77 4.49 -10.38
C LYS A 30 9.09 3.72 -10.21
N GLN A 31 9.59 3.15 -11.30
CA GLN A 31 10.80 2.30 -11.28
C GLN A 31 12.06 3.00 -10.75
N SER A 32 12.15 4.33 -10.84
CA SER A 32 13.24 5.13 -10.27
C SER A 32 13.36 5.00 -8.74
N GLY A 33 12.29 4.56 -8.08
CA GLY A 33 12.15 4.58 -6.63
C GLY A 33 11.49 5.85 -6.13
N MET A 34 11.17 5.85 -4.83
CA MET A 34 10.47 6.94 -4.14
C MET A 34 11.02 7.14 -2.73
N ILE A 35 10.99 8.39 -2.25
CA ILE A 35 11.21 8.75 -0.85
C ILE A 35 9.87 8.89 -0.11
N SER A 36 9.90 8.94 1.22
CA SER A 36 8.70 9.01 2.08
C SER A 36 7.73 10.14 1.68
N GLU A 37 8.26 11.29 1.28
CA GLU A 37 7.49 12.47 0.88
C GLU A 37 6.75 12.26 -0.43
N HIS A 38 7.33 11.50 -1.38
CA HIS A 38 6.63 11.14 -2.61
C HIS A 38 5.42 10.27 -2.31
N PHE A 39 5.56 9.26 -1.42
CA PHE A 39 4.45 8.42 -1.00
C PHE A 39 3.34 9.26 -0.35
N LYS A 40 3.67 10.13 0.60
CA LYS A 40 2.69 11.03 1.24
C LYS A 40 1.90 11.83 0.21
N SER A 41 2.59 12.38 -0.81
CA SER A 41 1.92 13.11 -1.89
C SER A 41 0.98 12.23 -2.71
N GLU A 42 1.35 10.98 -3.00
CA GLU A 42 0.51 10.06 -3.77
C GLU A 42 -0.70 9.55 -2.96
N PHE A 43 -0.54 9.26 -1.67
CA PHE A 43 -1.65 8.89 -0.78
C PHE A 43 -2.70 10.01 -0.69
N ARG A 44 -2.28 11.26 -0.58
CA ARG A 44 -3.18 12.43 -0.57
C ARG A 44 -4.03 12.56 -1.84
N LYS A 45 -3.52 12.11 -2.99
CA LYS A 45 -4.26 12.15 -4.26
C LYS A 45 -5.38 11.11 -4.31
N VAL A 46 -5.24 9.98 -3.62
CA VAL A 46 -6.32 9.00 -3.49
C VAL A 46 -7.47 9.61 -2.70
N GLY A 47 -7.13 10.38 -1.66
CA GLY A 47 -8.07 11.22 -0.93
C GLY A 47 -9.02 10.45 -0.02
N GLY A 48 -10.01 11.18 0.51
CA GLY A 48 -10.93 10.67 1.51
C GLY A 48 -10.25 10.39 2.86
N ASN A 49 -10.86 9.50 3.65
CA ASN A 49 -10.35 9.12 4.97
C ASN A 49 -9.17 8.15 4.91
N TRP A 50 -8.65 7.85 3.70
CA TRP A 50 -7.57 6.91 3.52
C TRP A 50 -6.24 7.63 3.21
N GLU A 51 -5.70 8.25 4.24
CA GLU A 51 -4.31 8.75 4.29
C GLU A 51 -3.64 8.09 5.51
N PRO A 52 -2.64 7.22 5.32
CA PRO A 52 -1.95 6.61 6.46
C PRO A 52 -1.20 7.68 7.25
N ALA A 53 -1.22 7.56 8.58
CA ALA A 53 -0.42 8.44 9.43
C ALA A 53 1.07 8.37 9.04
N PRO A 54 1.84 9.45 9.21
CA PRO A 54 3.27 9.45 8.86
C PRO A 54 4.06 8.31 9.48
N SER A 55 3.77 7.94 10.73
CA SER A 55 4.38 6.78 11.40
C SER A 55 4.01 5.48 10.71
N THR A 56 2.73 5.23 10.45
CA THR A 56 2.26 4.00 9.77
C THR A 56 2.92 3.80 8.41
N LEU A 57 3.10 4.87 7.63
CA LEU A 57 3.82 4.80 6.36
C LEU A 57 5.30 4.45 6.55
N LEU A 58 5.97 5.06 7.53
CA LEU A 58 7.38 4.80 7.80
C LEU A 58 7.60 3.37 8.32
N ASP A 59 6.73 2.91 9.23
CA ASP A 59 6.74 1.53 9.74
C ASP A 59 6.55 0.53 8.59
N ALA A 60 5.57 0.78 7.70
CA ALA A 60 5.35 -0.07 6.54
C ALA A 60 6.57 -0.13 5.60
N LEU A 61 7.21 1.02 5.32
CA LEU A 61 8.42 1.06 4.49
C LEU A 61 9.61 0.35 5.14
N HIS A 62 9.73 0.45 6.47
CA HIS A 62 10.75 -0.25 7.24
C HIS A 62 10.54 -1.76 7.19
N ASP A 63 9.36 -2.23 7.60
CA ASP A 63 8.98 -3.64 7.56
C ASP A 63 9.22 -4.26 6.19
N MET A 64 8.74 -3.60 5.12
CA MET A 64 8.86 -4.14 3.77
C MET A 64 10.31 -4.16 3.27
N ALA A 65 11.18 -3.28 3.78
CA ALA A 65 12.60 -3.33 3.49
C ALA A 65 13.29 -4.48 4.23
N GLU A 66 12.95 -4.71 5.50
CA GLU A 66 13.45 -5.86 6.29
C GLU A 66 12.96 -7.20 5.73
N GLU A 67 11.71 -7.26 5.29
CA GLU A 67 11.11 -8.42 4.62
C GLU A 67 11.72 -8.65 3.21
N GLY A 68 12.51 -7.71 2.69
CA GLY A 68 13.18 -7.79 1.39
C GLY A 68 12.28 -7.52 0.18
N TYR A 69 11.07 -7.01 0.39
CA TYR A 69 10.18 -6.57 -0.69
C TYR A 69 10.67 -5.25 -1.31
N LEU A 70 11.34 -4.41 -0.52
CA LEU A 70 11.93 -3.16 -0.97
C LEU A 70 13.44 -3.16 -0.74
N SER A 71 14.20 -2.60 -1.67
CA SER A 71 15.59 -2.20 -1.42
C SER A 71 15.62 -0.75 -0.93
N ARG A 72 16.48 -0.46 0.04
CA ARG A 72 16.66 0.88 0.62
C ARG A 72 18.08 1.39 0.36
N THR A 73 18.20 2.59 -0.20
CA THR A 73 19.48 3.31 -0.34
C THR A 73 19.38 4.68 0.31
N ASP A 74 20.37 5.09 1.10
CA ASP A 74 20.41 6.45 1.66
C ASP A 74 21.03 7.45 0.68
N ASP A 75 20.54 8.69 0.75
CA ASP A 75 20.99 9.82 -0.04
C ASP A 75 20.80 11.12 0.77
N TYR A 76 21.25 12.26 0.25
CA TYR A 76 21.07 13.56 0.86
C TYR A 76 20.12 14.43 0.04
N LYS A 77 19.12 15.03 0.70
CA LYS A 77 18.13 15.93 0.06
C LYS A 77 18.77 17.12 -0.68
N SER A 78 19.97 17.51 -0.27
CA SER A 78 20.83 18.48 -0.94
C SER A 78 22.29 18.09 -0.71
N HIS A 79 23.02 17.84 -1.80
CA HIS A 79 24.45 17.50 -1.74
C HIS A 79 25.33 18.68 -1.29
N GLU A 80 24.89 19.91 -1.53
CA GLU A 80 25.61 21.13 -1.10
C GLU A 80 25.53 21.35 0.41
N LYS A 81 24.37 21.11 1.03
CA LYS A 81 24.17 21.38 2.47
C LYS A 81 24.27 20.13 3.34
N LYS A 82 24.24 18.90 2.80
CA LYS A 82 24.27 17.61 3.53
C LYS A 82 23.42 17.56 4.81
N ARG A 83 22.33 18.34 4.88
CA ARG A 83 21.61 18.60 6.13
C ARG A 83 20.55 17.55 6.47
N GLN A 84 20.04 16.82 5.48
CA GLN A 84 18.96 15.86 5.68
C GLN A 84 19.19 14.61 4.85
N LYS A 85 19.37 13.46 5.52
CA LYS A 85 19.35 12.15 4.87
C LYS A 85 17.93 11.80 4.44
N VAL A 86 17.81 11.22 3.25
CA VAL A 86 16.57 10.67 2.72
C VAL A 86 16.82 9.22 2.32
N TYR A 87 15.78 8.39 2.40
CA TYR A 87 15.85 6.99 2.01
C TYR A 87 15.04 6.79 0.75
N TRP A 88 15.71 6.32 -0.29
CA TRP A 88 15.08 5.89 -1.53
C TRP A 88 14.70 4.42 -1.42
N TYR A 89 13.44 4.13 -1.70
CA TYR A 89 12.89 2.79 -1.75
C TYR A 89 12.65 2.39 -3.20
N ARG A 90 13.06 1.18 -3.56
CA ARG A 90 12.79 0.56 -4.87
C ARG A 90 12.23 -0.83 -4.69
N LEU A 91 11.41 -1.25 -5.65
CA LEU A 91 10.81 -2.56 -5.64
C LEU A 91 11.86 -3.63 -6.00
N THR A 92 11.97 -4.68 -5.18
CA THR A 92 12.80 -5.86 -5.50
C THR A 92 12.00 -6.86 -6.33
N ASP A 93 12.65 -7.91 -6.82
CA ASP A 93 11.96 -9.00 -7.51
C ASP A 93 11.02 -9.76 -6.56
N LYS A 94 11.44 -9.99 -5.31
CA LYS A 94 10.57 -10.53 -4.26
C LYS A 94 9.34 -9.64 -4.02
N GLY A 95 9.53 -8.32 -4.00
CA GLY A 95 8.43 -7.36 -3.88
C GLY A 95 7.49 -7.37 -5.07
N ARG A 96 8.01 -7.56 -6.30
CA ARG A 96 7.19 -7.73 -7.51
C ARG A 96 6.33 -8.98 -7.43
N GLU A 97 6.89 -10.11 -7.01
CA GLU A 97 6.17 -11.36 -6.83
C GLU A 97 5.06 -11.24 -5.78
N GLU A 98 5.39 -10.63 -4.63
CA GLU A 98 4.43 -10.39 -3.56
C GLU A 98 3.29 -9.50 -4.05
N PHE A 99 3.60 -8.43 -4.80
CA PHE A 99 2.57 -7.56 -5.37
C PHE A 99 1.61 -8.33 -6.29
N GLN A 100 2.11 -9.21 -7.16
CA GLN A 100 1.24 -10.03 -8.01
C GLN A 100 0.38 -10.99 -7.20
N ARG A 101 0.91 -11.57 -6.12
CA ARG A 101 0.13 -12.41 -5.20
C ARG A 101 -0.99 -11.61 -4.54
N MET A 102 -0.68 -10.45 -3.97
CA MET A 102 -1.66 -9.58 -3.32
C MET A 102 -2.75 -9.13 -4.30
N LYS A 103 -2.41 -8.77 -5.54
CA LYS A 103 -3.42 -8.41 -6.57
C LYS A 103 -4.44 -9.53 -6.78
N LYS A 104 -3.98 -10.77 -6.94
CA LYS A 104 -4.86 -11.94 -7.13
C LYS A 104 -5.74 -12.20 -5.90
N GLN A 105 -5.18 -12.02 -4.71
CA GLN A 105 -5.90 -12.19 -3.45
C GLN A 105 -6.96 -11.09 -3.23
N PHE A 106 -6.63 -9.84 -3.55
CA PHE A 106 -7.44 -8.68 -3.17
C PHE A 106 -8.55 -8.35 -4.17
N LEU A 107 -8.35 -8.62 -5.46
CA LEU A 107 -9.36 -8.34 -6.48
C LEU A 107 -10.75 -8.93 -6.18
N PRO A 108 -10.91 -10.25 -5.93
CA PRO A 108 -12.22 -10.81 -5.64
C PRO A 108 -12.85 -10.24 -4.36
N LEU A 109 -12.02 -9.88 -3.37
CA LEU A 109 -12.50 -9.24 -2.14
C LEU A 109 -13.06 -7.84 -2.45
N PHE A 110 -12.35 -7.02 -3.23
CA PHE A 110 -12.83 -5.69 -3.59
C PHE A 110 -14.11 -5.73 -4.43
N GLU A 111 -14.19 -6.67 -5.38
CA GLU A 111 -15.40 -6.86 -6.20
C GLU A 111 -16.61 -7.28 -5.35
N GLU A 112 -16.42 -8.20 -4.41
CA GLU A 112 -17.46 -8.62 -3.49
C GLU A 112 -17.94 -7.46 -2.60
N GLN A 113 -17.00 -6.72 -1.98
CA GLN A 113 -17.34 -5.56 -1.13
C GLN A 113 -18.08 -4.48 -1.91
N LYS A 114 -17.61 -4.16 -3.12
CA LYS A 114 -18.25 -3.18 -3.98
C LYS A 114 -19.70 -3.57 -4.26
N ARG A 115 -19.95 -4.82 -4.65
CA ARG A 115 -21.29 -5.34 -4.90
C ARG A 115 -22.19 -5.29 -3.66
N ILE A 116 -21.66 -5.62 -2.49
CA ILE A 116 -22.40 -5.55 -1.22
C ILE A 116 -22.82 -4.11 -0.92
N LEU A 117 -21.88 -3.17 -1.01
CA LEU A 117 -22.17 -1.74 -0.78
C LEU A 117 -23.20 -1.21 -1.78
N GLU A 118 -23.08 -1.56 -3.07
CA GLU A 118 -24.05 -1.19 -4.10
C GLU A 118 -25.45 -1.73 -3.79
N ASN A 119 -25.58 -2.97 -3.33
CA ASN A 119 -26.87 -3.56 -2.97
C ASN A 119 -27.48 -2.87 -1.74
N ILE A 120 -26.69 -2.57 -0.72
CA ILE A 120 -27.14 -1.82 0.46
C ILE A 120 -27.63 -0.45 0.04
N LEU A 121 -26.85 0.27 -0.77
CA LEU A 121 -27.20 1.60 -1.26
C LEU A 121 -28.55 1.59 -1.99
N LYS A 122 -28.76 0.64 -2.93
CA LYS A 122 -30.03 0.50 -3.67
C LYS A 122 -31.23 0.11 -2.81
N THR A 123 -30.99 -0.55 -1.68
CA THR A 123 -32.07 -1.06 -0.81
C THR A 123 -32.49 -0.03 0.23
N VAL A 124 -31.53 0.76 0.71
CA VAL A 124 -31.73 1.71 1.82
C VAL A 124 -32.06 3.12 1.33
N PHE A 125 -31.53 3.52 0.17
CA PHE A 125 -31.69 4.85 -0.42
C PHE A 125 -32.32 4.76 -1.81
#